data_AF-A0A8I6XAS8-F1
#
_entry.id   AF-A0A8I6XAS8-F1
#
_cell.length_a   1.000
_cell.length_b   1.000
_cell.length_c   1.000
_cell.angle_alpha   90.00
_cell.angle_beta   90.00
_cell.angle_gamma   90.00
#
_symmetry.space_group_name_H-M   'P 1'
#
loop_
_entity.id
_entity.type
_entity.pdbx_description
1 polymer ?
#
loop_
_entity_poly.entity_id
_entity_poly.type
_entity_poly.pdbx_seq_one_letter_code
_entity_poly.pdbx_strand_id
1 'polypeptide(L)'
;MDGRRCTHLQEAAPQAGARPCIVARRSDRIARFGTTRPLRVHFFTPEAYWYFFKARTFGSARAEDHPRLAAIAMDMARVMNGCFIGASVFSALLQANFMNPRFWSMALASLRTLMRTNVSLYGESFVDPWHMAEPVFVRRAEEGCPECVVMIANSQTCCAEAEAGPRGDPEETMMSVQDLFLGSVRPRGRFKVRAWTSHLPPHYTYMLHCDVQRPRRLIVSGDE
;
A
#
# COMPACT_ATOMS: atom_id res chain seq x y z
N MET A 1 -5.78 11.36 17.17
CA MET A 1 -4.57 11.11 17.99
C MET A 1 -4.19 9.65 17.82
N ASP A 2 -3.13 9.36 17.09
CA ASP A 2 -2.23 8.24 17.41
C ASP A 2 -0.88 8.55 16.75
N GLY A 3 -0.10 9.36 17.47
CA GLY A 3 1.27 9.64 17.12
C GLY A 3 2.13 8.53 17.70
N ARG A 4 2.61 7.63 16.85
CA ARG A 4 3.75 6.79 17.24
C ARG A 4 4.94 7.71 17.48
N ARG A 5 5.14 8.05 18.75
CA ARG A 5 6.40 8.58 19.25
C ARG A 5 7.44 7.49 19.00
N CYS A 6 8.37 7.74 18.10
CA CYS A 6 9.70 7.18 18.26
C CYS A 6 10.29 7.86 19.51
N THR A 7 9.98 7.34 20.69
CA THR A 7 10.75 7.62 21.90
C THR A 7 12.09 6.95 21.72
N HIS A 8 13.09 7.69 21.24
CA HIS A 8 14.53 7.58 21.54
C HIS A 8 15.29 8.53 20.61
N LEU A 9 15.09 9.83 20.81
CA LEU A 9 16.11 10.84 20.47
C LEU A 9 16.28 11.70 21.72
N GLN A 10 17.02 11.13 22.67
CA GLN A 10 17.58 11.89 23.78
C GLN A 10 18.78 12.64 23.19
N GLU A 11 18.86 13.95 23.44
CA GLU A 11 20.01 14.76 23.06
C GLU A 11 21.27 14.14 23.66
N ALA A 12 22.03 13.44 22.83
CA ALA A 12 23.34 12.90 23.18
C ALA A 12 24.39 13.76 22.48
N ALA A 13 25.30 14.33 23.27
CA ALA A 13 26.50 14.98 22.79
C ALA A 13 27.26 14.04 21.82
N PRO A 14 27.96 14.58 20.79
CA PRO A 14 28.61 13.74 19.80
C PRO A 14 29.75 12.95 20.46
N GLN A 15 29.52 11.66 20.71
CA GLN A 15 30.57 10.71 21.01
C GLN A 15 31.27 10.35 19.70
N ALA A 16 32.60 10.31 19.73
CA ALA A 16 33.42 9.84 18.61
C ALA A 16 33.02 8.40 18.24
N GLY A 17 32.43 8.22 17.06
CA GLY A 17 31.95 6.92 16.55
C GLY A 17 30.48 6.85 16.11
N ALA A 18 29.73 7.96 16.15
CA ALA A 18 28.32 7.97 15.71
C ALA A 18 28.18 7.65 14.21
N ARG A 19 27.38 6.62 13.89
CA ARG A 19 27.03 6.26 12.49
C ARG A 19 26.06 7.30 11.91
N PRO A 20 26.19 7.69 10.63
CA PRO A 20 25.22 8.54 9.98
C PRO A 20 23.83 7.89 10.02
N CYS A 21 22.82 8.63 10.50
CA CYS A 21 21.43 8.17 10.52
C CYS A 21 20.59 9.04 9.56
N ILE A 22 19.69 8.39 8.81
CA ILE A 22 18.72 9.07 7.94
C ILE A 22 17.37 9.03 8.65
N VAL A 23 16.81 10.20 8.91
CA VAL A 23 15.46 10.34 9.46
C VAL A 23 14.53 10.76 8.33
N ALA A 24 13.43 10.02 8.14
CA ALA A 24 12.38 10.35 7.18
C ALA A 24 11.07 10.67 7.92
N ARG A 25 10.40 11.76 7.52
CA ARG A 25 9.12 12.18 8.13
C ARG A 25 8.26 12.92 7.11
N ARG A 26 6.93 12.76 7.23
CA ARG A 26 5.92 13.47 6.44
C ARG A 26 5.69 14.94 6.85
N SER A 27 6.42 15.46 7.83
CA SER A 27 6.18 16.80 8.42
C SER A 27 7.42 17.67 8.27
N ASP A 28 7.20 18.95 7.92
CA ASP A 28 8.26 19.96 7.80
C ASP A 28 9.00 20.25 9.11
N ARG A 29 8.45 19.78 10.24
CA ARG A 29 9.15 19.76 11.53
C ARG A 29 10.43 18.92 11.52
N ILE A 30 10.67 18.12 10.47
CA ILE A 30 11.92 17.37 10.29
C ILE A 30 13.15 18.28 10.23
N ALA A 31 13.00 19.54 9.80
CA ALA A 31 14.07 20.53 9.81
C ALA A 31 14.68 20.77 11.20
N ARG A 32 13.97 20.41 12.28
CA ARG A 32 14.43 20.55 13.68
C ARG A 32 15.35 19.40 14.14
N PHE A 33 15.44 18.31 13.39
CA PHE A 33 16.13 17.07 13.81
C PHE A 33 17.40 16.79 13.02
N GLY A 34 17.67 17.55 11.95
CA GLY A 34 18.78 17.29 11.03
C GLY A 34 19.98 18.19 11.26
N THR A 35 21.18 17.67 10.98
CA THR A 35 22.41 18.45 10.85
C THR A 35 22.56 19.05 9.44
N THR A 36 21.66 18.71 8.52
CA THR A 36 21.64 19.16 7.13
C THR A 36 20.24 19.59 6.69
N ARG A 37 20.14 20.31 5.57
CA ARG A 37 18.85 20.71 5.00
C ARG A 37 18.04 19.46 4.63
N PRO A 38 16.76 19.36 5.04
CA PRO A 38 15.93 18.22 4.68
C PRO A 38 15.80 18.07 3.16
N LEU A 39 15.98 16.85 2.67
CA LEU A 39 15.64 16.49 1.30
C LEU A 39 14.13 16.25 1.22
N ARG A 40 13.43 17.02 0.38
CA ARG A 40 12.02 16.76 0.09
C ARG A 40 11.92 15.73 -1.04
N VAL A 41 11.28 14.60 -0.75
CA VAL A 41 10.95 13.61 -1.77
C VAL A 41 9.63 14.02 -2.42
N HIS A 42 9.66 14.21 -3.74
CA HIS A 42 8.50 14.54 -4.54
C HIS A 42 7.92 13.28 -5.19
N PHE A 43 6.64 13.33 -5.55
CA PHE A 43 6.04 12.28 -6.39
C PHE A 43 6.73 12.25 -7.76
N PHE A 44 6.75 11.07 -8.37
CA PHE A 44 7.20 10.92 -9.74
C PHE A 44 6.29 11.66 -10.71
N THR A 45 6.87 12.15 -11.81
CA THR A 45 6.07 12.53 -12.98
C THR A 45 5.34 11.29 -13.51
N PRO A 46 4.24 11.45 -14.28
CA PRO A 46 3.54 10.31 -14.88
C PRO A 46 4.46 9.38 -15.69
N GLU A 47 5.44 9.94 -16.40
CA GLU A 47 6.40 9.20 -17.22
C GLU A 47 7.40 8.42 -16.37
N ALA A 48 7.95 9.06 -15.32
CA ALA A 48 8.85 8.40 -14.38
C ALA A 48 8.12 7.31 -13.59
N TYR A 49 6.86 7.53 -13.22
CA TYR A 49 6.03 6.53 -12.56
C TYR A 49 5.72 5.36 -13.48
N TRP A 50 5.37 5.63 -14.75
CA TRP A 50 5.19 4.59 -15.75
C TRP A 50 6.46 3.75 -15.92
N TYR A 51 7.63 4.39 -16.05
CA TYR A 51 8.90 3.69 -16.16
C TYR A 51 9.15 2.79 -14.94
N PHE A 52 8.98 3.33 -13.74
CA PHE A 52 9.11 2.58 -12.49
C PHE A 52 8.17 1.37 -12.44
N PHE A 53 6.88 1.58 -12.71
CA PHE A 53 5.87 0.51 -12.66
C PHE A 53 6.10 -0.54 -13.75
N LYS A 54 6.48 -0.13 -14.97
CA LYS A 54 6.83 -1.02 -16.08
C LYS A 54 8.02 -1.90 -15.71
N ALA A 55 9.14 -1.31 -15.28
CA ALA A 55 10.34 -2.05 -14.91
C ALA A 55 10.05 -3.05 -13.78
N ARG A 56 9.25 -2.65 -12.79
CA ARG A 56 8.88 -3.53 -11.69
C ARG A 56 7.96 -4.65 -12.13
N THR A 57 6.91 -4.36 -12.89
CA THR A 57 5.88 -5.36 -13.24
C THR A 57 6.40 -6.40 -14.23
N PHE A 58 7.18 -5.98 -15.22
CA PHE A 58 7.70 -6.87 -16.27
C PHE A 58 9.03 -7.55 -15.89
N GLY A 59 9.78 -7.00 -14.93
CA GLY A 59 11.04 -7.58 -14.50
C GLY A 59 12.04 -7.68 -15.65
N SER A 60 12.49 -8.90 -15.96
CA SER A 60 13.39 -9.18 -17.09
C SER A 60 12.67 -9.31 -18.44
N ALA A 61 11.34 -9.45 -18.45
CA ALA A 61 10.58 -9.54 -19.69
C ALA A 61 10.49 -8.15 -20.35
N ARG A 62 10.52 -8.11 -21.69
CA ARG A 62 10.31 -6.85 -22.41
C ARG A 62 8.81 -6.59 -22.52
N ALA A 63 8.38 -5.39 -22.16
CA ALA A 63 6.97 -5.03 -22.26
C ALA A 63 6.49 -5.00 -23.73
N GLU A 64 7.42 -4.72 -24.65
CA GLU A 64 7.19 -4.68 -26.09
C GLU A 64 6.78 -6.04 -26.67
N ASP A 65 7.24 -7.14 -26.05
CA ASP A 65 6.88 -8.51 -26.44
C ASP A 65 5.44 -8.88 -26.01
N HIS A 66 4.84 -8.08 -25.12
CA HIS A 66 3.52 -8.31 -24.53
C HIS A 66 2.63 -7.06 -24.63
N PRO A 67 2.31 -6.57 -25.84
CA PRO A 67 1.70 -5.25 -26.04
C PRO A 67 0.35 -5.09 -25.33
N ARG A 68 -0.45 -6.16 -25.24
CA ARG A 68 -1.72 -6.14 -24.51
C ARG A 68 -1.53 -5.97 -23.00
N LEU A 69 -0.55 -6.65 -22.41
CA LEU A 69 -0.25 -6.52 -20.99
C LEU A 69 0.33 -5.14 -20.69
N ALA A 70 1.21 -4.63 -21.57
CA ALA A 70 1.80 -3.31 -21.46
C ALA A 70 0.73 -2.20 -21.47
N ALA A 71 -0.27 -2.31 -22.35
CA ALA A 71 -1.39 -1.37 -22.39
C ALA A 71 -2.19 -1.38 -21.07
N ILE A 72 -2.51 -2.56 -20.53
CA ILE A 72 -3.21 -2.69 -19.24
C ILE A 72 -2.36 -2.09 -18.10
N ALA A 73 -1.05 -2.37 -18.08
CA ALA A 73 -0.13 -1.83 -17.09
C ALA A 73 -0.09 -0.29 -17.11
N MET A 74 -0.07 0.30 -18.30
CA MET A 74 -0.04 1.75 -18.47
C MET A 74 -1.32 2.38 -17.95
N ASP A 75 -2.48 1.77 -18.22
CA ASP A 75 -3.76 2.20 -17.66
C ASP A 75 -3.77 2.10 -16.13
N MET A 76 -3.22 1.03 -15.56
CA MET A 76 -3.05 0.91 -14.10
C MET A 76 -2.15 2.01 -13.54
N ALA A 77 -1.03 2.31 -14.20
CA ALA A 77 -0.12 3.36 -13.77
C ALA A 77 -0.81 4.74 -13.74
N ARG A 78 -1.64 5.04 -14.74
CA ARG A 78 -2.46 6.26 -14.76
C ARG A 78 -3.45 6.31 -13.61
N VAL A 79 -4.15 5.20 -13.34
CA VAL A 79 -5.12 5.12 -12.25
C VAL A 79 -4.45 5.25 -10.88
N MET A 80 -3.25 4.68 -10.69
CA MET A 80 -2.50 4.77 -9.43
C MET A 80 -1.76 6.10 -9.25
N ASN A 81 -1.59 6.89 -10.30
CA ASN A 81 -1.10 8.27 -10.27
C ASN A 81 0.07 8.52 -9.29
N GLY A 82 1.17 7.77 -9.42
CA GLY A 82 2.34 7.96 -8.57
C GLY A 82 2.38 7.13 -7.28
N CYS A 83 1.38 6.30 -7.00
CA CYS A 83 1.36 5.49 -5.78
C CYS A 83 2.43 4.41 -5.74
N PHE A 84 3.42 4.56 -4.86
CA PHE A 84 4.46 3.54 -4.63
C PHE A 84 3.92 2.25 -4.02
N ILE A 85 2.99 2.36 -3.09
CA ILE A 85 2.40 1.20 -2.39
C ILE A 85 1.55 0.40 -3.38
N GLY A 86 0.66 1.07 -4.11
CA GLY A 86 -0.14 0.49 -5.19
C GLY A 86 0.75 -0.18 -6.24
N ALA A 87 1.78 0.52 -6.74
CA ALA A 87 2.72 -0.08 -7.68
C ALA A 87 3.37 -1.36 -7.14
N SER A 88 3.77 -1.38 -5.87
CA SER A 88 4.39 -2.56 -5.25
C SER A 88 3.43 -3.74 -5.14
N VAL A 89 2.19 -3.48 -4.68
CA VAL A 89 1.12 -4.47 -4.53
C VAL A 89 0.71 -5.04 -5.89
N PHE A 90 0.39 -4.18 -6.86
CA PHE A 90 -0.06 -4.60 -8.18
C PHE A 90 1.06 -5.24 -9.00
N SER A 91 2.32 -4.80 -8.87
CA SER A 91 3.43 -5.49 -9.53
C SER A 91 3.54 -6.95 -9.05
N ALA A 92 3.52 -7.18 -7.73
CA ALA A 92 3.59 -8.53 -7.17
C ALA A 92 2.40 -9.41 -7.62
N LEU A 93 1.19 -8.83 -7.61
CA LEU A 93 -0.03 -9.52 -8.04
C LEU A 93 0.02 -9.93 -9.52
N LEU A 94 0.50 -9.04 -10.39
CA LEU A 94 0.56 -9.26 -11.83
C LEU A 94 1.70 -10.20 -12.22
N GLN A 95 2.85 -10.12 -11.55
CA GLN A 95 3.95 -11.06 -11.76
C GLN A 95 3.52 -12.51 -11.45
N ALA A 96 2.78 -12.72 -10.36
CA ALA A 96 2.24 -14.04 -10.02
C ALA A 96 1.26 -14.59 -11.08
N ASN A 97 0.73 -13.73 -11.94
CA ASN A 97 -0.28 -14.04 -12.95
C ASN A 97 0.14 -13.54 -14.35
N PHE A 98 1.45 -13.50 -14.63
CA PHE A 98 2.00 -12.74 -15.76
C PHE A 98 1.40 -13.17 -17.12
N MET A 99 1.26 -14.47 -17.35
CA MET A 99 0.74 -15.01 -18.62
C MET A 99 -0.79 -15.05 -18.72
N ASN A 100 -1.52 -14.35 -17.85
CA ASN A 100 -2.99 -14.35 -17.83
C ASN A 100 -3.57 -12.96 -18.12
N PRO A 101 -3.77 -12.58 -19.40
CA PRO A 101 -4.33 -11.27 -19.77
C PRO A 101 -5.73 -11.00 -19.21
N ARG A 102 -6.53 -12.05 -18.96
CA ARG A 102 -7.86 -11.91 -18.34
C ARG A 102 -7.73 -11.48 -16.89
N PHE A 103 -6.78 -12.06 -16.16
CA PHE A 103 -6.47 -11.67 -14.79
C PHE A 103 -5.99 -10.21 -14.72
N TRP A 104 -5.12 -9.78 -15.63
CA TRP A 104 -4.66 -8.39 -15.70
C TRP A 104 -5.83 -7.42 -15.92
N SER A 105 -6.75 -7.77 -16.82
CA SER A 105 -7.96 -6.98 -17.09
C SER A 105 -8.85 -6.89 -15.84
N MET A 106 -9.02 -8.01 -15.13
CA MET A 106 -9.78 -8.08 -13.87
C MET A 106 -9.13 -7.22 -12.78
N ALA A 107 -7.80 -7.30 -12.62
CA ALA A 107 -7.06 -6.50 -11.66
C ALA A 107 -7.21 -4.99 -11.93
N LEU A 108 -7.19 -4.57 -13.21
CA LEU A 108 -7.43 -3.16 -13.58
C LEU A 108 -8.86 -2.74 -13.26
N ALA A 109 -9.85 -3.60 -13.51
CA ALA A 109 -11.24 -3.35 -13.15
C ALA A 109 -11.39 -3.19 -11.62
N SER A 110 -10.79 -4.08 -10.84
CA SER A 110 -10.80 -3.99 -9.37
C SER A 110 -10.13 -2.72 -8.86
N LEU A 111 -8.98 -2.32 -9.43
CA LEU A 111 -8.31 -1.06 -9.11
C LEU A 111 -9.21 0.15 -9.43
N ARG A 112 -9.86 0.19 -10.59
CA ARG A 112 -10.79 1.26 -10.95
C ARG A 112 -11.98 1.32 -9.98
N THR A 113 -12.53 0.18 -9.60
CA THR A 113 -13.62 0.09 -8.62
C THR A 113 -13.18 0.58 -7.25
N LEU A 114 -11.98 0.23 -6.80
CA LEU A 114 -11.40 0.72 -5.56
C LEU A 114 -11.32 2.25 -5.58
N MET A 115 -10.75 2.83 -6.64
CA MET A 115 -10.60 4.28 -6.77
C MET A 115 -11.96 5.00 -6.78
N ARG A 116 -12.92 4.53 -7.59
CA ARG A 116 -14.28 5.11 -7.64
C ARG A 116 -14.99 5.03 -6.29
N THR A 117 -14.86 3.89 -5.60
CA THR A 117 -15.49 3.69 -4.28
C THR A 117 -14.97 4.71 -3.28
N ASN A 118 -13.65 4.88 -3.21
CA ASN A 118 -13.06 5.83 -2.26
C ASN A 118 -13.36 7.29 -2.63
N VAL A 119 -13.31 7.65 -3.91
CA VAL A 119 -13.75 8.98 -4.37
C VAL A 119 -15.22 9.23 -3.99
N SER A 120 -16.09 8.23 -4.09
CA SER A 120 -17.50 8.40 -3.70
C SER A 120 -17.71 8.57 -2.19
N LEU A 121 -16.82 8.02 -1.36
CA LEU A 121 -16.91 8.10 0.10
C LEU A 121 -16.31 9.40 0.65
N TYR A 122 -15.20 9.84 0.07
CA TYR A 122 -14.40 10.96 0.56
C TYR A 122 -14.60 12.25 -0.27
N GLY A 123 -15.27 12.18 -1.42
CA GLY A 123 -15.46 13.30 -2.32
C GLY A 123 -14.13 13.91 -2.79
N GLU A 124 -14.13 15.23 -2.99
CA GLU A 124 -12.93 15.98 -3.42
C GLU A 124 -11.78 15.93 -2.39
N SER A 125 -12.03 15.54 -1.14
CA SER A 125 -10.97 15.38 -0.12
C SER A 125 -10.03 14.20 -0.41
N PHE A 126 -10.41 13.30 -1.31
CA PHE A 126 -9.57 12.23 -1.85
C PHE A 126 -8.59 12.75 -2.92
N VAL A 127 -7.98 13.92 -2.68
CA VAL A 127 -7.08 14.63 -3.61
C VAL A 127 -5.84 13.79 -3.92
N ASP A 128 -5.34 13.06 -2.93
CA ASP A 128 -4.31 12.03 -3.09
C ASP A 128 -4.76 10.75 -2.36
N PRO A 129 -5.33 9.78 -3.09
CA PRO A 129 -5.79 8.48 -2.59
C PRO A 129 -4.77 7.73 -1.72
N TRP A 130 -3.51 8.09 -1.89
CA TRP A 130 -2.35 7.39 -1.36
C TRP A 130 -1.66 8.18 -0.26
N HIS A 131 -2.19 9.36 0.06
CA HIS A 131 -1.97 10.02 1.31
C HIS A 131 -2.64 9.15 2.39
N MET A 132 -1.89 8.18 2.93
CA MET A 132 -2.28 7.22 3.97
C MET A 132 -2.65 7.91 5.30
N ALA A 133 -3.63 8.80 5.24
CA ALA A 133 -4.25 9.54 6.33
C ALA A 133 -5.66 8.98 6.57
N GLU A 134 -6.34 8.56 5.51
CA GLU A 134 -7.66 7.94 5.56
C GLU A 134 -7.59 6.43 5.25
N PRO A 135 -8.49 5.60 5.82
CA PRO A 135 -8.65 4.21 5.42
C PRO A 135 -8.99 4.06 3.93
N VAL A 136 -8.50 2.99 3.29
CA VAL A 136 -8.84 2.68 1.89
C VAL A 136 -9.89 1.57 1.84
N PHE A 137 -11.04 1.85 1.23
CA PHE A 137 -12.10 0.87 1.06
C PHE A 137 -11.88 0.02 -0.20
N VAL A 138 -11.87 -1.30 -0.02
CA VAL A 138 -11.86 -2.29 -1.11
C VAL A 138 -13.25 -2.89 -1.19
N ARG A 139 -13.94 -2.63 -2.30
CA ARG A 139 -15.16 -3.37 -2.63
C ARG A 139 -14.79 -4.72 -3.23
N ARG A 140 -15.30 -5.81 -2.66
CA ARG A 140 -15.09 -7.15 -3.22
C ARG A 140 -15.83 -7.28 -4.55
N ALA A 141 -15.28 -8.06 -5.49
CA ALA A 141 -15.83 -8.27 -6.84
C ALA A 141 -17.15 -9.08 -6.87
N GLU A 142 -17.64 -9.59 -5.74
CA GLU A 142 -18.84 -10.42 -5.66
C GLU A 142 -20.11 -9.57 -5.86
N GLU A 143 -20.87 -9.89 -6.91
CA GLU A 143 -22.07 -9.16 -7.31
C GLU A 143 -23.14 -9.24 -6.20
N GLY A 144 -23.68 -8.09 -5.79
CA GLY A 144 -24.72 -8.02 -4.74
C GLY A 144 -24.21 -8.06 -3.29
N CYS A 145 -22.90 -8.16 -3.02
CA CYS A 145 -22.40 -8.09 -1.65
C CYS A 145 -22.23 -6.62 -1.19
N PRO A 146 -22.93 -6.17 -0.14
CA PRO A 146 -22.78 -4.81 0.39
C PRO A 146 -21.54 -4.66 1.29
N GLU A 147 -20.81 -5.74 1.58
CA GLU A 147 -19.68 -5.72 2.51
C GLU A 147 -18.41 -5.20 1.83
N CYS A 148 -17.82 -4.14 2.41
CA CYS A 148 -16.54 -3.60 1.99
C CYS A 148 -15.45 -4.09 2.95
N VAL A 149 -14.25 -4.32 2.43
CA VAL A 149 -13.08 -4.47 3.30
C VAL A 149 -12.47 -3.09 3.48
N VAL A 150 -12.28 -2.67 4.73
CA VAL A 150 -11.56 -1.45 5.07
C VAL A 150 -10.10 -1.81 5.27
N MET A 151 -9.24 -1.33 4.39
CA MET A 151 -7.80 -1.37 4.60
C MET A 151 -7.42 -0.16 5.44
N ILE A 152 -7.06 -0.39 6.70
CA ILE A 152 -6.41 0.64 7.51
C ILE A 152 -4.93 0.50 7.21
N ALA A 153 -4.38 1.46 6.46
CA ALA A 153 -2.98 1.45 6.03
C ALA A 153 -2.00 1.74 7.18
N ASN A 154 -2.01 0.89 8.19
CA ASN A 154 -0.96 0.82 9.20
C ASN A 154 0.02 -0.27 8.78
N SER A 155 0.89 0.04 7.82
CA SER A 155 1.89 -0.92 7.37
C SER A 155 2.81 -1.31 8.55
N GLN A 156 2.77 -2.57 8.97
CA GLN A 156 3.79 -3.14 9.84
C GLN A 156 4.85 -3.81 8.98
N THR A 157 6.11 -3.68 9.40
CA THR A 157 7.28 -4.25 8.72
C THR A 157 7.81 -5.40 9.56
N CYS A 158 7.96 -6.59 8.98
CA CYS A 158 8.58 -7.74 9.66
C CYS A 158 9.97 -8.01 9.07
N CYS A 159 10.99 -8.11 9.93
CA CYS A 159 12.34 -8.58 9.59
C CYS A 159 12.31 -10.11 9.41
N ALA A 160 13.02 -10.64 8.42
CA ALA A 160 13.17 -12.09 8.23
C ALA A 160 14.10 -12.76 9.27
N GLU A 161 14.70 -12.00 10.21
CA GLU A 161 15.74 -12.48 11.13
C GLU A 161 15.27 -12.63 12.60
N ALA A 162 13.96 -12.64 12.87
CA ALA A 162 13.42 -12.83 14.22
C ALA A 162 12.52 -14.06 14.35
N GLU A 163 12.92 -15.18 13.76
CA GLU A 163 12.41 -16.51 14.12
C GLU A 163 13.26 -17.07 15.28
N ALA A 164 13.15 -16.44 16.46
CA ALA A 164 13.70 -16.98 17.70
C ALA A 164 12.80 -16.58 18.88
N GLY A 165 11.72 -17.34 19.05
CA GLY A 165 10.93 -17.33 20.29
C GLY A 165 9.48 -17.77 20.09
N PRO A 166 8.98 -18.77 20.84
CA PRO A 166 7.60 -19.20 20.75
C PRO A 166 6.74 -18.17 21.50
N ARG A 167 5.98 -17.35 20.77
CA ARG A 167 4.86 -16.60 21.35
C ARG A 167 3.58 -17.01 20.63
N GLY A 168 2.83 -17.85 21.33
CA GLY A 168 1.44 -18.14 20.99
C GLY A 168 0.62 -16.87 21.05
N ASP A 169 0.33 -16.33 19.88
CA ASP A 169 -0.98 -15.74 19.58
C ASP A 169 -1.62 -16.68 18.55
N PRO A 170 -2.97 -16.84 18.56
CA PRO A 170 -3.63 -17.70 17.60
C PRO A 170 -3.26 -17.22 16.20
N GLU A 171 -2.81 -18.16 15.36
CA GLU A 171 -2.39 -17.99 13.98
C GLU A 171 -3.34 -17.02 13.25
N GLU A 172 -3.00 -15.72 13.26
CA GLU A 172 -3.77 -14.70 12.54
C GLU A 172 -3.64 -15.06 11.06
N THR A 173 -4.72 -15.63 10.51
CA THR A 173 -4.77 -16.12 9.13
C THR A 173 -4.26 -15.04 8.18
N MET A 174 -3.05 -15.24 7.65
CA MET A 174 -2.43 -14.31 6.72
C MET A 174 -3.10 -14.45 5.36
N MET A 175 -3.81 -13.41 4.94
CA MET A 175 -4.44 -13.36 3.63
C MET A 175 -3.46 -12.86 2.56
N SER A 176 -3.56 -13.40 1.33
CA SER A 176 -2.81 -12.85 0.21
C SER A 176 -3.52 -11.64 -0.40
N VAL A 177 -2.76 -10.75 -1.05
CA VAL A 177 -3.34 -9.66 -1.86
C VAL A 177 -4.30 -10.19 -2.91
N GLN A 178 -3.99 -11.35 -3.49
CA GLN A 178 -4.85 -11.98 -4.48
C GLN A 178 -6.19 -12.37 -3.87
N ASP A 179 -6.21 -12.99 -2.70
CA ASP A 179 -7.46 -13.36 -2.02
C ASP A 179 -8.30 -12.14 -1.62
N LEU A 180 -7.64 -11.06 -1.22
CA LEU A 180 -8.30 -9.78 -0.92
C LEU A 180 -9.03 -9.23 -2.16
N PHE A 181 -8.36 -9.19 -3.31
CA PHE A 181 -8.93 -8.62 -4.55
C PHE A 181 -9.88 -9.55 -5.29
N LEU A 182 -9.63 -10.87 -5.26
CA LEU A 182 -10.50 -11.87 -5.88
C LEU A 182 -11.71 -12.21 -5.02
N GLY A 183 -11.65 -12.00 -3.69
CA GLY A 183 -12.73 -12.34 -2.79
C GLY A 183 -12.93 -13.84 -2.58
N SER A 184 -11.92 -14.66 -2.88
CA SER A 184 -11.91 -16.12 -2.71
C SER A 184 -12.15 -16.53 -1.26
N VAL A 185 -11.74 -15.69 -0.32
CA VAL A 185 -11.87 -15.90 1.13
C VAL A 185 -12.75 -14.81 1.72
N ARG A 186 -13.66 -15.20 2.63
CA ARG A 186 -14.52 -14.29 3.40
C ARG A 186 -13.98 -14.15 4.84
N PRO A 187 -13.06 -13.22 5.10
CA PRO A 187 -12.60 -12.97 6.46
C PRO A 187 -13.75 -12.40 7.29
N ARG A 188 -13.71 -12.62 8.61
CA ARG A 188 -14.62 -12.02 9.57
C ARG A 188 -13.80 -11.21 10.58
N GLY A 189 -14.17 -9.96 10.81
CA GLY A 189 -13.44 -9.05 11.69
C GLY A 189 -12.10 -8.61 11.11
N ARG A 190 -11.11 -8.42 12.00
CA ARG A 190 -9.77 -7.95 11.65
C ARG A 190 -8.88 -9.08 11.14
N PHE A 191 -8.06 -8.79 10.15
CA PHE A 191 -7.11 -9.73 9.56
C PHE A 191 -5.91 -9.02 8.95
N LYS A 192 -4.83 -9.76 8.70
CA LYS A 192 -3.61 -9.25 8.09
C LYS A 192 -3.50 -9.69 6.63
N VAL A 193 -3.02 -8.80 5.78
CA VAL A 193 -2.74 -9.09 4.37
C VAL A 193 -1.24 -8.91 4.11
N ARG A 194 -0.59 -9.94 3.56
CA ARG A 194 0.80 -9.83 3.09
C ARG A 194 0.82 -9.05 1.78
N ALA A 195 1.22 -7.78 1.84
CA ALA A 195 1.06 -6.84 0.74
C ALA A 195 2.16 -6.97 -0.31
N TRP A 196 3.43 -6.82 0.11
CA TRP A 196 4.60 -7.08 -0.74
C TRP A 196 5.84 -7.33 0.11
N THR A 197 6.87 -7.89 -0.52
CA THR A 197 8.21 -8.01 0.05
C THR A 197 9.16 -7.06 -0.69
N SER A 198 10.03 -6.38 0.06
CA SER A 198 11.02 -5.47 -0.49
C SER A 198 12.05 -6.23 -1.32
N HIS A 199 12.39 -5.70 -2.49
CA HIS A 199 13.55 -6.17 -3.26
C HIS A 199 14.87 -5.55 -2.77
N LEU A 200 14.79 -4.52 -1.91
CA LEU A 200 15.96 -3.92 -1.28
C LEU A 200 16.25 -4.65 0.03
N PRO A 201 17.53 -4.98 0.31
CA PRO A 201 17.94 -5.48 1.62
C PRO A 201 17.47 -4.56 2.76
N PRO A 202 17.05 -5.13 3.91
CA PRO A 202 17.06 -6.56 4.27
C PRO A 202 15.78 -7.32 3.86
N HIS A 203 15.16 -6.98 2.72
CA HIS A 203 14.01 -7.69 2.15
C HIS A 203 12.78 -7.76 3.05
N TYR A 204 12.48 -6.65 3.72
CA TYR A 204 11.33 -6.54 4.59
C TYR A 204 10.01 -6.95 3.94
N THR A 205 9.19 -7.68 4.68
CA THR A 205 7.81 -7.97 4.27
C THR A 205 6.87 -6.94 4.90
N TYR A 206 6.06 -6.32 4.05
CA TYR A 206 5.09 -5.31 4.42
C TYR A 206 3.70 -5.92 4.53
N MET A 207 3.03 -5.65 5.64
CA MET A 207 1.72 -6.19 5.97
C MET A 207 0.70 -5.07 6.15
N LEU A 208 -0.49 -5.26 5.59
CA LEU A 208 -1.64 -4.38 5.78
C LEU A 208 -2.56 -4.96 6.86
N HIS A 209 -3.10 -4.08 7.70
CA HIS A 209 -4.11 -4.42 8.68
C HIS A 209 -5.48 -4.08 8.10
N CYS A 210 -6.33 -5.09 8.00
CA CYS A 210 -7.62 -4.98 7.36
C CYS A 210 -8.73 -5.29 8.36
N ASP A 211 -9.88 -4.69 8.16
CA ASP A 211 -11.10 -4.97 8.92
C ASP A 211 -12.29 -5.05 7.97
N VAL A 212 -13.17 -6.01 8.18
CA VAL A 212 -14.39 -6.13 7.38
C VAL A 212 -15.45 -5.23 7.97
N GLN A 213 -15.88 -4.22 7.20
CA GLN A 213 -16.94 -3.32 7.64
C GLN A 213 -18.05 -3.24 6.61
N ARG A 214 -19.29 -3.29 7.10
CA ARG A 214 -20.41 -2.85 6.27
C ARG A 214 -20.31 -1.34 6.11
N PRO A 215 -20.48 -0.79 4.89
CA PRO A 215 -20.69 0.63 4.73
C PRO A 215 -21.99 0.98 5.46
N ARG A 216 -21.88 1.37 6.74
CA ARG A 216 -22.99 1.99 7.45
C ARG A 216 -23.33 3.24 6.63
N ARG A 217 -24.63 3.50 6.41
CA ARG A 217 -25.08 4.80 5.90
C ARG A 217 -24.38 5.86 6.72
N LEU A 218 -23.48 6.60 6.09
CA LEU A 218 -22.94 7.86 6.60
C LEU A 218 -24.13 8.83 6.59
N ILE A 219 -25.00 8.68 7.59
CA ILE A 219 -25.94 9.74 7.94
C ILE A 219 -25.03 10.86 8.41
N VAL A 220 -24.98 11.91 7.60
CA VAL A 220 -24.54 13.23 8.03
C VAL A 220 -25.32 13.53 9.30
N SER A 221 -24.68 13.41 10.46
CA SER A 221 -25.13 14.15 11.63
C SER A 221 -24.84 15.61 11.30
N GLY A 222 -25.82 16.25 10.67
CA GLY A 222 -25.91 17.70 10.69
C GLY A 222 -26.24 18.07 12.12
N ASP A 223 -25.30 18.75 12.76
CA ASP A 223 -25.60 19.49 13.98
C ASP A 223 -26.48 20.68 13.60
N GLU A 224 -27.70 20.72 14.15
CA GLU A 224 -28.37 21.98 14.55
C GLU A 224 -28.04 22.26 16.01
#